data_AF-A0A257Q2K7-F1
#
_entry.id   AF-A0A257Q2K7-F1
#
_cell.length_a   1.000
_cell.length_b   1.000
_cell.length_c   1.000
_cell.angle_alpha   90.00
_cell.angle_beta   90.00
_cell.angle_gamma   90.00
#
_symmetry.space_group_name_H-M   'P 1'
#
loop_
_entity.id
_entity.type
_entity.pdbx_description
1 polymer ?
#
loop_
_entity_poly.entity_id
_entity_poly.type
_entity_poly.pdbx_seq_one_letter_code
_entity_poly.pdbx_strand_id
1 'polypeptide(L)'
;MSGGCMRTDFVADGNSYDIHGSCTGPRGAAMVSQGKITVDSDILTETDMTMTGSGMTIHMVGQSKWLGACPAGVVPGDTGMMQNGSFVKTGNVQSSATKS
;
A
#
# COMPACT_ATOMS: atom_id res chain seq x y z
N MET A 1 10.45 -11.83 19.75
CA MET A 1 11.28 -11.40 18.60
C MET A 1 10.47 -10.40 17.81
N SER A 2 10.82 -9.12 17.91
CA SER A 2 10.23 -8.06 17.08
C SER A 2 10.71 -8.25 15.64
N GLY A 3 9.90 -8.90 14.82
CA GLY A 3 10.14 -9.02 13.37
C GLY A 3 9.97 -7.66 12.71
N GLY A 4 10.99 -6.81 12.83
CA GLY A 4 11.08 -5.57 12.08
C GLY A 4 11.57 -5.86 10.67
N CYS A 5 11.04 -5.14 9.68
CA CYS A 5 11.71 -5.07 8.39
C CYS A 5 13.09 -4.45 8.60
N MET A 6 14.12 -5.14 8.15
CA MET A 6 15.52 -4.81 8.43
C MET A 6 15.94 -3.55 7.67
N ARG A 7 15.33 -3.32 6.50
CA ARG A 7 15.59 -2.14 5.67
C ARG A 7 14.48 -1.98 4.63
N THR A 8 13.97 -0.76 4.48
CA THR A 8 13.16 -0.36 3.32
C THR A 8 13.79 0.90 2.74
N ASP A 9 14.34 0.79 1.55
CA ASP A 9 14.89 1.92 0.80
C ASP A 9 13.88 2.37 -0.25
N PHE A 10 13.73 3.69 -0.38
CA PHE A 10 12.94 4.33 -1.43
C PHE A 10 13.89 5.20 -2.27
N VAL A 11 13.97 4.92 -3.57
CA VAL A 11 14.75 5.73 -4.51
C VAL A 11 13.77 6.45 -5.42
N ALA A 12 13.75 7.77 -5.34
CA ALA A 12 12.93 8.61 -6.20
C ALA A 12 13.70 9.00 -7.45
N ASP A 13 13.08 8.81 -8.62
CA ASP A 13 13.54 9.31 -9.92
C ASP A 13 12.36 9.98 -10.63
N GLY A 14 12.28 11.31 -10.51
CA GLY A 14 11.17 12.11 -11.01
C GLY A 14 9.83 11.64 -10.43
N ASN A 15 8.98 11.10 -11.30
CA ASN A 15 7.65 10.60 -10.95
C ASN A 15 7.64 9.10 -10.58
N SER A 16 8.80 8.45 -10.55
CA SER A 16 8.94 7.03 -10.20
C SER A 16 9.61 6.85 -8.85
N TYR A 17 9.15 5.87 -8.08
CA TYR A 17 9.72 5.50 -6.79
C TYR A 17 9.99 4.01 -6.76
N ASP A 18 11.25 3.62 -6.72
CA ASP A 18 11.66 2.24 -6.52
C ASP A 18 11.70 1.94 -5.02
N ILE A 19 11.09 0.81 -4.65
CA ILE A 19 10.94 0.33 -3.29
C ILE A 19 11.70 -0.97 -3.17
N HIS A 20 12.67 -1.01 -2.26
CA HIS A 20 13.40 -2.22 -1.92
C HIS A 20 13.29 -2.47 -0.42
N GLY A 21 12.60 -3.53 -0.06
CA GLY A 21 12.43 -3.95 1.33
C GLY A 21 13.07 -5.31 1.59
N SER A 22 13.61 -5.49 2.78
CA SER A 22 13.92 -6.82 3.31
C SER A 22 13.46 -6.95 4.74
N CYS A 23 12.80 -8.06 5.06
CA CYS A 23 12.28 -8.35 6.38
C CYS A 23 12.66 -9.76 6.79
N THR A 24 12.91 -9.98 8.08
CA THR A 24 13.09 -11.34 8.60
C THR A 24 11.73 -12.02 8.66
N GLY A 25 11.53 -13.01 7.80
CA GLY A 25 10.34 -13.84 7.77
C GLY A 25 10.32 -14.89 8.89
N PRO A 26 9.20 -15.63 9.01
CA PRO A 26 9.06 -16.69 10.00
C PRO A 26 10.19 -17.71 9.87
N ARG A 27 10.81 -18.09 10.98
CA ARG A 27 11.95 -19.04 11.05
C ARG A 27 13.28 -18.53 10.44
N GLY A 28 13.45 -17.22 10.28
CA GLY A 28 14.73 -16.64 9.85
C GLY A 28 14.93 -16.57 8.34
N ALA A 29 13.95 -16.98 7.53
CA ALA A 29 13.98 -16.81 6.09
C ALA A 29 13.78 -15.32 5.73
N ALA A 30 14.60 -14.75 4.86
CA ALA A 30 14.39 -13.37 4.40
C ALA A 30 13.16 -13.29 3.47
N MET A 31 12.32 -12.29 3.70
CA MET A 31 11.35 -11.80 2.71
C MET A 31 11.95 -10.57 2.05
N VAL A 32 11.98 -10.55 0.72
CA VAL A 32 12.46 -9.42 -0.07
C VAL A 32 11.29 -8.86 -0.85
N SER A 33 11.05 -7.56 -0.75
CA SER A 33 10.12 -6.83 -1.59
C SER A 33 10.89 -5.94 -2.54
N GLN A 34 10.47 -5.92 -3.80
CA GLN A 34 10.94 -5.01 -4.82
C GLN A 34 9.73 -4.51 -5.59
N GLY A 35 9.62 -3.22 -5.79
CA GLY A 35 8.49 -2.67 -6.52
C GLY A 35 8.75 -1.26 -7.00
N LYS A 36 7.86 -0.80 -7.86
CA LYS A 36 7.87 0.53 -8.44
C LYS A 36 6.50 1.17 -8.22
N ILE A 37 6.51 2.41 -7.76
CA ILE A 37 5.35 3.28 -7.77
C ILE A 37 5.59 4.34 -8.84
N THR A 38 4.65 4.50 -9.78
CA THR A 38 4.71 5.54 -10.82
C THR A 38 3.57 6.52 -10.61
N VAL A 39 3.88 7.81 -10.53
CA VAL A 39 2.90 8.90 -10.46
C VAL A 39 2.71 9.48 -11.86
N ASP A 40 1.73 8.94 -12.60
CA ASP A 40 1.49 9.37 -13.98
C ASP A 40 0.93 10.78 -14.08
N SER A 41 0.24 11.25 -13.03
CA SER A 41 -0.30 12.61 -12.91
C SER A 41 -0.65 12.90 -11.45
N ASP A 42 -1.07 14.13 -11.15
CA ASP A 42 -1.56 14.54 -9.83
C ASP A 42 -2.75 13.71 -9.31
N ILE A 43 -3.35 12.88 -10.17
CA ILE A 43 -4.56 12.11 -9.87
C ILE A 43 -4.42 10.60 -10.08
N LEU A 44 -3.29 10.10 -10.60
CA LEU A 44 -3.12 8.68 -10.90
C LEU A 44 -1.76 8.19 -10.41
N THR A 45 -1.80 7.08 -9.67
CA THR A 45 -0.61 6.38 -9.21
C THR A 45 -0.75 4.91 -9.54
N GLU A 46 0.26 4.34 -10.17
CA GLU A 46 0.39 2.92 -10.43
C GLU A 46 1.38 2.30 -9.45
N THR A 47 1.17 1.03 -9.11
CA THR A 47 2.05 0.28 -8.23
C THR A 47 2.24 -1.11 -8.82
N ASP A 48 3.48 -1.52 -8.98
CA ASP A 48 3.89 -2.88 -9.30
C ASP A 48 4.88 -3.34 -8.24
N MET A 49 4.54 -4.37 -7.49
CA MET A 49 5.37 -4.88 -6.41
C MET A 49 5.45 -6.39 -6.43
N THR A 50 6.66 -6.90 -6.33
CA THR A 50 6.96 -8.31 -6.13
C THR A 50 7.50 -8.52 -4.73
N MET A 51 6.95 -9.49 -4.01
CA MET A 51 7.44 -9.92 -2.71
C MET A 51 7.79 -11.40 -2.77
N THR A 52 9.03 -11.76 -2.45
CA THR A 52 9.52 -13.13 -2.49
C THR A 52 9.94 -13.56 -1.09
N GLY A 53 9.44 -14.70 -0.64
CA GLY A 53 9.78 -15.33 0.64
C GLY A 53 10.06 -16.83 0.49
N SER A 54 10.22 -17.54 1.60
CA SER A 54 10.48 -18.99 1.60
C SER A 54 9.28 -19.79 1.09
N GLY A 55 9.22 -20.00 -0.23
CA GLY A 55 8.24 -20.84 -0.91
C GLY A 55 7.05 -20.11 -1.51
N MET A 56 7.02 -18.77 -1.47
CA MET A 56 5.96 -17.97 -2.08
C MET A 56 6.52 -16.71 -2.73
N THR A 57 6.00 -16.41 -3.92
CA THR A 57 6.17 -15.13 -4.59
C THR A 57 4.80 -14.51 -4.77
N ILE A 58 4.64 -13.27 -4.32
CA ILE A 58 3.44 -12.48 -4.47
C ILE A 58 3.76 -11.37 -5.45
N HIS A 59 2.92 -11.24 -6.49
CA HIS A 59 2.94 -10.10 -7.40
C HIS A 59 1.68 -9.27 -7.16
N MET A 60 1.86 -7.98 -6.91
CA MET A 60 0.80 -7.02 -6.66
C MET A 60 0.89 -5.92 -7.70
N VAL A 61 -0.18 -5.78 -8.48
CA VAL A 61 -0.37 -4.63 -9.36
C VAL A 61 -1.57 -3.87 -8.88
N GLY A 62 -1.43 -2.56 -8.75
CA GLY A 62 -2.46 -1.67 -8.24
C GLY A 62 -2.48 -0.35 -9.00
N GLN A 63 -3.67 0.23 -9.10
CA GLN A 63 -3.86 1.59 -9.59
C GLN A 63 -4.70 2.35 -8.57
N SER A 64 -4.24 3.53 -8.21
CA SER A 64 -4.93 4.46 -7.32
C SER A 64 -5.24 5.72 -8.08
N LYS A 65 -6.50 6.14 -8.08
CA LYS A 65 -6.94 7.35 -8.76
C LYS A 65 -7.64 8.29 -7.78
N TRP A 66 -7.24 9.56 -7.77
CA TRP A 66 -7.97 10.61 -7.07
C TRP A 66 -9.24 10.97 -7.85
N LEU A 67 -10.39 10.89 -7.17
CA LEU A 67 -11.71 11.09 -7.77
C LEU A 67 -12.32 12.47 -7.44
N GLY A 68 -11.58 13.34 -6.75
CA GLY A 68 -12.10 14.61 -6.27
C GLY A 68 -12.06 14.71 -4.74
N ALA A 69 -12.64 15.81 -4.24
CA ALA A 69 -12.89 15.97 -2.81
C ALA A 69 -13.80 14.86 -2.28
N CYS A 70 -13.59 14.47 -1.02
CA CYS A 70 -14.43 13.49 -0.35
C CYS A 70 -15.91 13.95 -0.33
N PRO A 71 -16.87 13.06 -0.64
CA PRO A 71 -18.29 13.36 -0.48
C PRO A 71 -18.62 13.79 0.97
N ALA A 72 -19.72 14.51 1.14
CA ALA A 72 -20.18 14.94 2.46
C ALA A 72 -20.31 13.73 3.42
N GLY A 73 -19.74 13.86 4.62
CA GLY A 73 -19.74 12.81 5.65
C GLY A 73 -18.61 11.79 5.55
N VAL A 74 -17.78 11.83 4.50
CA VAL A 74 -16.55 11.03 4.41
C VAL A 74 -15.40 11.78 5.07
N VAL A 75 -14.67 11.11 5.96
CA VAL A 75 -13.54 11.68 6.70
C VAL A 75 -12.23 10.96 6.37
N PRO A 76 -11.05 11.58 6.60
CA PRO A 76 -9.77 10.91 6.41
C PRO A 76 -9.70 9.54 7.10
N GLY A 77 -9.21 8.54 6.36
CA GLY A 77 -9.13 7.16 6.83
C GLY A 77 -10.39 6.32 6.59
N ASP A 78 -11.49 6.90 6.11
CA ASP A 78 -12.68 6.11 5.74
C ASP A 78 -12.35 5.14 4.59
N THR A 79 -12.80 3.90 4.74
CA THR A 79 -12.68 2.84 3.73
C THR A 79 -14.05 2.42 3.26
N GLY A 80 -14.15 1.99 2.01
CA GLY A 80 -15.42 1.70 1.38
C GLY A 80 -15.29 1.30 -0.08
N MET A 81 -16.42 1.17 -0.75
CA MET A 81 -16.49 0.89 -2.18
C MET A 81 -17.38 1.91 -2.87
N MET A 82 -17.05 2.24 -4.11
CA MET A 82 -17.98 2.97 -4.97
C MET A 82 -19.10 2.03 -5.42
N GLN A 83 -20.34 2.38 -5.10
CA GLN A 83 -21.53 1.68 -5.57
C GLN A 83 -22.45 2.68 -6.26
N ASN A 84 -22.78 2.42 -7.53
CA ASN A 84 -23.64 3.29 -8.34
C ASN A 84 -23.21 4.77 -8.34
N GLY A 85 -21.88 5.02 -8.38
CA GLY A 85 -21.33 6.38 -8.38
C GLY A 85 -21.28 7.08 -7.02
N SER A 86 -21.70 6.42 -5.94
CA SER A 86 -21.61 6.94 -4.57
C SER A 86 -20.64 6.12 -3.73
N PHE A 87 -19.88 6.78 -2.85
CA PHE A 87 -19.01 6.09 -1.90
C PHE A 87 -19.84 5.48 -0.78
N VAL A 88 -19.73 4.16 -0.59
CA VAL A 88 -20.37 3.42 0.51
C VAL A 88 -19.29 3.04 1.51
N LYS A 89 -19.32 3.71 2.66
CA LYS A 89 -18.39 3.49 3.77
C LYS A 89 -18.59 2.10 4.38
N THR A 90 -17.50 1.38 4.57
CA THR A 90 -17.46 0.08 5.27
C THR A 90 -16.65 0.15 6.57
N GLY A 91 -15.84 1.18 6.77
CA GLY A 91 -15.09 1.38 8.00
C GLY A 91 -14.24 2.63 7.99
N ASN A 92 -13.34 2.73 8.98
CA ASN A 92 -12.29 3.75 9.01
C ASN A 92 -11.02 3.11 9.60
N VAL A 93 -9.89 3.23 8.90
CA VAL A 93 -8.62 2.59 9.29
C VAL A 93 -8.04 3.11 10.60
N GLN A 94 -8.51 4.27 11.07
CA GLN A 94 -8.10 4.85 12.35
C GLN A 94 -8.95 4.30 13.51
N SER A 95 -10.14 3.74 13.24
CA SER A 95 -11.03 3.20 14.28
C SER A 95 -10.55 1.88 14.89
N SER A 96 -9.61 1.19 14.24
CA SER A 96 -8.97 -0.04 14.76
C SER A 96 -7.74 0.23 15.64
N ALA A 97 -7.43 1.50 15.95
CA ALA A 97 -6.30 1.87 16.81
C ALA A 97 -6.59 1.79 18.32
N THR A 98 -7.81 1.45 18.75
CA THR A 98 -8.12 1.23 20.17
C THR A 98 -7.95 -0.25 20.51
N LYS A 99 -6.70 -0.66 20.79
CA LYS A 99 -6.46 -1.88 21.58
C LYS A 99 -6.70 -1.53 23.05
N SER A 100 -7.81 -2.01 23.60
CA SER A 100 -7.99 -2.21 25.05
C SER A 100 -7.03 -3.29 25.57
#